data_AF-A0A257JHX4-F1
#
_entry.id   AF-A0A257JHX4-F1
#
_cell.length_a   1.000
_cell.length_b   1.000
_cell.length_c   1.000
_cell.angle_alpha   90.00
_cell.angle_beta   90.00
_cell.angle_gamma   90.00
#
_symmetry.space_group_name_H-M   'P 1'
#
loop_
_entity.id
_entity.type
_entity.pdbx_description
1 polymer ?
#
loop_
_entity_poly.entity_id
_entity_poly.type
_entity_poly.pdbx_seq_one_letter_code
_entity_poly.pdbx_strand_id
1 'polypeptide(L)'
;MATKLDFDAVIYLDPDTCLFNPLTPILDLLETNDIVLTPHLLAPEEERTAIIDNEICPLWAGIYNLGFVAIRTTGEGARFASWWAQRLREFCHDDPAKGLFVDQKWCDHVPVFFDKVHILKDPGYNTASWNVNQRKITIDADGNVRANDGLLRFWHFTKLGPLGDVMTRRYAKDQFVVYELWRWYREQVARSTSAAVPDRYWAFGQFEDGTPIERAHRLLYRERQDLRDHFKDPFSIDFVAWLRTEGRIAA
;
A
#
# COMPACT_ATOMS: atom_id res chain seq x y z
N MET A 1 8.51 -3.90 19.83
CA MET A 1 7.11 -4.01 20.27
C MET A 1 6.55 -2.60 20.26
N ALA A 2 5.46 -2.34 19.54
CA ALA A 2 4.75 -1.07 19.64
C ALA A 2 4.13 -1.01 21.05
N THR A 3 4.87 -0.40 21.97
CA THR A 3 4.50 -0.28 23.37
C THR A 3 3.46 0.80 23.53
N LYS A 4 2.22 0.36 23.80
CA LYS A 4 1.17 1.04 24.57
C LYS A 4 0.96 2.52 24.25
N LEU A 5 0.19 2.76 23.19
CA LEU A 5 -0.57 3.99 23.04
C LEU A 5 -2.01 3.70 23.54
N ASP A 6 -2.63 4.64 24.26
CA ASP A 6 -4.00 4.51 24.81
C ASP A 6 -5.07 4.63 23.71
N PHE A 7 -5.05 3.70 22.75
CA PHE A 7 -6.05 3.62 21.68
C PHE A 7 -6.64 2.21 21.60
N ASP A 8 -7.94 2.11 21.32
CA ASP A 8 -8.65 0.84 21.21
C ASP A 8 -8.50 0.18 19.82
N ALA A 9 -8.21 0.98 18.81
CA ALA A 9 -8.02 0.54 17.43
C ALA A 9 -7.04 1.44 16.66
N VAL A 10 -6.49 0.89 15.59
CA VAL A 10 -5.63 1.59 14.63
C VAL A 10 -6.20 1.40 13.23
N ILE A 11 -6.30 2.48 12.48
CA ILE A 11 -6.63 2.47 11.04
C ILE A 11 -5.39 2.91 10.28
N TYR A 12 -4.87 2.04 9.44
CA TYR A 12 -3.81 2.34 8.49
C TYR A 12 -4.42 2.76 7.15
N LEU A 13 -3.83 3.79 6.53
CA LEU A 13 -4.12 4.24 5.17
C LEU A 13 -2.80 4.51 4.45
N ASP A 14 -2.68 4.11 3.19
CA ASP A 14 -1.50 4.43 2.39
C ASP A 14 -1.35 5.95 2.20
N PRO A 15 -0.12 6.47 2.06
CA PRO A 15 0.14 7.91 1.97
C PRO A 15 -0.40 8.56 0.70
N ASP A 16 -0.80 7.77 -0.31
CA ASP A 16 -1.47 8.21 -1.54
C ASP A 16 -3.00 8.01 -1.48
N THR A 17 -3.58 7.97 -0.28
CA THR A 17 -5.02 7.91 -0.06
C THR A 17 -5.61 9.26 0.32
N CYS A 18 -6.85 9.52 -0.12
CA CYS A 18 -7.64 10.68 0.31
C CYS A 18 -9.00 10.25 0.85
N LEU A 19 -9.40 10.80 2.01
CA LEU A 19 -10.73 10.61 2.59
C LEU A 19 -11.71 11.64 2.04
N PHE A 20 -12.87 11.18 1.59
CA PHE A 20 -13.97 12.02 1.12
C PHE A 20 -15.15 12.06 2.09
N ASN A 21 -15.29 11.03 2.93
CA ASN A 21 -16.37 10.93 3.90
C ASN A 21 -15.87 10.26 5.20
N PRO A 22 -16.54 10.47 6.36
CA PRO A 22 -16.11 9.90 7.64
C PRO A 22 -16.00 8.36 7.63
N LEU A 23 -15.04 7.82 8.38
CA LEU A 23 -14.82 6.37 8.56
C LEU A 23 -15.60 5.77 9.74
N THR A 24 -16.61 6.46 10.27
CA THR A 24 -17.43 5.97 11.40
C THR A 24 -17.89 4.51 11.25
N PRO A 25 -18.35 4.04 10.06
CA PRO A 25 -18.76 2.64 9.93
C PRO A 25 -17.63 1.62 10.17
N ILE A 26 -16.36 2.00 10.01
CA ILE A 26 -15.22 1.14 10.37
C ILE A 26 -15.14 0.98 11.89
N LEU A 27 -15.40 2.05 12.65
CA LEU A 27 -15.41 1.99 14.11
C LEU A 27 -16.54 1.08 14.62
N ASP A 28 -17.72 1.18 14.00
CA ASP A 28 -18.86 0.31 14.33
C ASP A 28 -18.54 -1.17 14.02
N LEU A 29 -17.88 -1.45 12.87
CA LEU A 29 -17.43 -2.80 12.54
C LEU A 29 -16.42 -3.35 13.57
N LEU A 30 -15.56 -2.48 14.12
CA LEU A 30 -14.57 -2.83 15.13
C LEU A 30 -15.16 -3.08 16.53
N GLU A 31 -16.46 -2.87 16.74
CA GLU A 31 -17.13 -3.26 17.98
C GLU A 31 -17.30 -4.79 18.09
N THR A 32 -17.43 -5.47 16.95
CA THR A 32 -17.66 -6.92 16.88
C THR A 32 -16.55 -7.69 16.17
N ASN A 33 -15.70 -7.00 15.41
CA ASN A 33 -14.58 -7.57 14.67
C ASN A 33 -13.26 -6.99 15.17
N ASP A 34 -12.20 -7.80 15.11
CA ASP A 34 -10.89 -7.38 15.57
C ASP A 34 -9.98 -6.91 14.41
N ILE A 35 -10.30 -7.32 13.17
CA ILE A 35 -9.52 -7.02 11.96
C ILE A 35 -10.49 -6.70 10.83
N VAL A 36 -10.29 -5.60 10.10
CA VAL A 36 -11.06 -5.24 8.91
C VAL A 36 -10.14 -5.08 7.72
N LEU A 37 -10.41 -5.84 6.66
CA LEU A 37 -9.67 -5.81 5.39
C LEU A 37 -10.58 -5.39 4.24
N THR A 38 -9.98 -4.80 3.20
CA THR A 38 -10.66 -4.52 1.92
C THR A 38 -10.04 -5.37 0.80
N PRO A 39 -10.84 -6.08 -0.02
CA PRO A 39 -10.32 -6.81 -1.18
C PRO A 39 -9.94 -5.85 -2.32
N HIS A 40 -9.10 -6.32 -3.26
CA HIS A 40 -8.78 -5.57 -4.48
C HIS A 40 -9.99 -5.36 -5.39
N LEU A 41 -10.83 -6.39 -5.48
CA LEU A 41 -12.04 -6.47 -6.32
C LEU A 41 -13.24 -6.94 -5.49
N LEU A 42 -14.42 -6.48 -5.89
CA LEU A 42 -15.70 -6.87 -5.26
C LEU A 42 -16.47 -7.88 -6.10
N ALA A 43 -16.21 -7.90 -7.42
CA ALA A 43 -16.83 -8.78 -8.39
C ALA A 43 -15.78 -9.27 -9.40
N PRO A 44 -15.98 -10.44 -10.03
CA PRO A 44 -15.14 -10.89 -11.13
C PRO A 44 -15.24 -9.94 -12.33
N GLU A 45 -14.17 -9.90 -13.12
CA GLU A 45 -14.04 -9.17 -14.36
C GLU A 45 -14.52 -10.01 -15.54
N GLU A 46 -15.13 -9.34 -16.53
CA GLU A 46 -15.62 -10.00 -17.75
C GLU A 46 -14.67 -9.80 -18.94
N GLU A 47 -13.99 -8.66 -18.98
CA GLU A 47 -13.09 -8.30 -20.06
C GLU A 47 -11.73 -8.94 -19.89
N ARG A 48 -11.21 -9.62 -20.93
CA ARG A 48 -9.93 -10.34 -20.88
C ARG A 48 -8.78 -9.51 -20.33
N THR A 49 -8.68 -8.24 -20.74
CA THR A 49 -7.64 -7.33 -20.27
C THR A 49 -7.81 -7.01 -18.79
N ALA A 50 -9.05 -6.81 -18.32
CA ALA A 50 -9.35 -6.55 -16.92
C ALA A 50 -9.08 -7.79 -16.05
N ILE A 51 -9.39 -9.00 -16.53
CA ILE A 51 -9.02 -10.25 -15.85
C ILE A 51 -7.50 -10.33 -15.65
N ILE A 52 -6.71 -10.01 -16.68
CA ILE A 52 -5.23 -10.03 -16.57
C ILE A 52 -4.72 -8.98 -15.56
N ASP A 53 -5.19 -7.74 -15.70
CA ASP A 53 -4.69 -6.61 -14.94
C ASP A 53 -5.19 -6.60 -13.47
N ASN A 54 -6.42 -7.06 -13.23
CA ASN A 54 -7.12 -6.88 -11.95
C ASN A 54 -7.39 -8.18 -11.20
N GLU A 55 -7.43 -9.35 -11.86
CA GLU A 55 -7.55 -10.64 -11.17
C GLU A 55 -6.22 -11.37 -11.10
N ILE A 56 -5.59 -11.64 -12.26
CA ILE A 56 -4.35 -12.43 -12.33
C ILE A 56 -3.19 -11.69 -11.67
N CYS A 57 -3.06 -10.39 -11.89
CA CYS A 57 -1.97 -9.61 -11.31
C CYS A 57 -2.03 -9.61 -9.76
N PRO A 58 -3.18 -9.38 -9.09
CA PRO A 58 -3.23 -9.52 -7.64
C PRO A 58 -2.98 -10.94 -7.09
N LEU A 59 -3.05 -12.02 -7.88
CA LEU A 59 -2.73 -13.37 -7.36
C LEU A 59 -1.30 -13.49 -6.82
N TRP A 60 -0.35 -12.76 -7.41
CA TRP A 60 1.03 -12.74 -6.92
C TRP A 60 1.28 -11.64 -5.88
N ALA A 61 0.51 -10.54 -5.92
CA ALA A 61 0.66 -9.37 -5.04
C ALA A 61 -0.24 -9.39 -3.78
N GLY A 62 -1.26 -10.23 -3.73
CA GLY A 62 -2.26 -10.31 -2.67
C GLY A 62 -3.64 -9.87 -3.14
N ILE A 63 -4.66 -10.63 -2.75
CA ILE A 63 -6.06 -10.40 -3.14
C ILE A 63 -6.75 -9.35 -2.26
N TYR A 64 -6.15 -9.01 -1.12
CA TYR A 64 -6.51 -7.82 -0.33
C TYR A 64 -5.69 -6.62 -0.78
N ASN A 65 -6.24 -5.41 -0.65
CA ASN A 65 -5.46 -4.19 -0.86
C ASN A 65 -5.11 -3.57 0.50
N LEU A 66 -3.81 -3.47 0.79
CA LEU A 66 -3.30 -3.01 2.09
C LEU A 66 -3.07 -1.50 2.16
N GLY A 67 -3.53 -0.74 1.16
CA GLY A 67 -3.75 0.69 1.33
C GLY A 67 -4.80 1.02 2.39
N PHE A 68 -5.47 0.01 2.96
CA PHE A 68 -6.23 0.10 4.18
C PHE A 68 -6.17 -1.19 5.00
N VAL A 69 -6.03 -1.05 6.32
CA VAL A 69 -6.37 -2.09 7.31
C VAL A 69 -6.79 -1.43 8.61
N ALA A 70 -7.82 -1.98 9.26
CA ALA A 70 -8.21 -1.55 10.61
C ALA A 70 -8.04 -2.71 11.60
N ILE A 71 -7.48 -2.41 12.77
CA ILE A 71 -7.03 -3.43 13.72
C ILE A 71 -7.37 -2.99 15.15
N ARG A 72 -8.03 -3.86 15.93
CA ARG A 72 -8.17 -3.69 17.38
C ARG A 72 -6.81 -3.89 18.06
N THR A 73 -6.51 -3.07 19.06
CA THR A 73 -5.26 -3.17 19.83
C THR A 73 -5.26 -4.31 20.85
N THR A 74 -6.32 -5.12 20.88
CA THR A 74 -6.55 -6.26 21.77
C THR A 74 -7.03 -7.47 20.96
N GLY A 75 -7.18 -8.62 21.61
CA GLY A 75 -7.76 -9.82 20.99
C GLY A 75 -6.98 -10.31 19.75
N GLU A 76 -7.73 -10.69 18.72
CA GLU A 76 -7.19 -11.19 17.46
C GLU A 76 -6.45 -10.12 16.67
N GLY A 77 -6.84 -8.84 16.83
CA GLY A 77 -6.18 -7.71 16.18
C GLY A 77 -4.75 -7.52 16.68
N ALA A 78 -4.52 -7.61 18.00
CA ALA A 78 -3.18 -7.56 18.58
C ALA A 78 -2.32 -8.76 18.13
N ARG A 79 -2.93 -9.96 18.05
CA ARG A 79 -2.27 -11.17 17.58
C ARG A 79 -1.85 -11.04 16.11
N PHE A 80 -2.74 -10.52 15.27
CA PHE A 80 -2.47 -10.22 13.87
C PHE A 80 -1.36 -9.19 13.71
N ALA A 81 -1.43 -8.04 14.38
CA ALA A 81 -0.41 -7.00 14.29
C ALA A 81 0.97 -7.53 14.71
N SER A 82 1.05 -8.35 15.77
CA SER A 82 2.30 -8.97 16.19
C SER A 82 2.84 -9.97 15.16
N TRP A 83 1.97 -10.86 14.65
CA TRP A 83 2.34 -11.84 13.63
C TRP A 83 2.81 -11.16 12.33
N TRP A 84 2.04 -10.17 11.85
CA TRP A 84 2.34 -9.42 10.63
C TRP A 84 3.67 -8.68 10.78
N ALA A 85 3.86 -7.93 11.88
CA ALA A 85 5.12 -7.24 12.15
C ALA A 85 6.35 -8.18 12.19
N GLN A 86 6.20 -9.41 12.70
CA GLN A 86 7.29 -10.39 12.67
C GLN A 86 7.65 -10.79 11.23
N ARG A 87 6.65 -11.03 10.36
CA ARG A 87 6.91 -11.36 8.95
C ARG A 87 7.50 -10.18 8.20
N LEU A 88 7.00 -8.97 8.43
CA LEU A 88 7.46 -7.79 7.69
C LEU A 88 8.89 -7.37 8.03
N ARG A 89 9.38 -7.65 9.24
CA ARG A 89 10.78 -7.36 9.60
C ARG A 89 11.80 -8.08 8.72
N GLU A 90 11.45 -9.27 8.21
CA GLU A 90 12.37 -10.10 7.45
C GLU A 90 11.96 -10.23 5.97
N PHE A 91 10.66 -10.26 5.70
CA PHE A 91 10.09 -10.64 4.41
C PHE A 91 9.26 -9.53 3.73
N CYS A 92 9.34 -8.27 4.19
CA CYS A 92 8.68 -7.15 3.54
C CYS A 92 9.49 -6.63 2.33
N HIS A 93 9.49 -7.40 1.25
CA HIS A 93 10.12 -7.01 -0.02
C HIS A 93 9.44 -7.71 -1.20
N ASP A 94 9.73 -7.24 -2.41
CA ASP A 94 9.29 -7.86 -3.65
C ASP A 94 10.24 -9.00 -4.05
N ASP A 95 9.72 -10.23 -4.08
CA ASP A 95 10.39 -11.40 -4.66
C ASP A 95 9.32 -12.36 -5.20
N PRO A 96 8.76 -12.09 -6.40
CA PRO A 96 7.66 -12.87 -6.96
C PRO A 96 7.99 -14.37 -7.12
N ALA A 97 9.26 -14.69 -7.41
CA ALA A 97 9.70 -16.07 -7.57
C ALA A 97 9.63 -16.87 -6.25
N LYS A 98 9.74 -16.19 -5.10
CA LYS A 98 9.55 -16.77 -3.77
C LYS A 98 8.13 -16.58 -3.22
N GLY A 99 7.21 -16.03 -4.02
CA GLY A 99 5.84 -15.74 -3.61
C GLY A 99 5.73 -14.57 -2.63
N LEU A 100 6.72 -13.67 -2.59
CA LEU A 100 6.74 -12.51 -1.70
C LEU A 100 6.35 -11.25 -2.45
N PHE A 101 5.43 -10.48 -1.85
CA PHE A 101 5.16 -9.11 -2.27
C PHE A 101 4.82 -8.26 -1.06
N VAL A 102 5.84 -7.54 -0.60
CA VAL A 102 5.77 -6.53 0.48
C VAL A 102 4.86 -6.96 1.62
N ASP A 103 4.05 -6.05 2.14
CA ASP A 103 3.19 -6.24 3.29
C ASP A 103 1.85 -6.89 2.95
N GLN A 104 1.33 -6.60 1.76
CA GLN A 104 -0.02 -6.95 1.34
C GLN A 104 -0.26 -8.46 1.16
N LYS A 105 0.69 -9.18 0.53
CA LYS A 105 0.49 -10.60 0.16
C LYS A 105 0.25 -11.50 1.38
N TRP A 106 0.83 -11.13 2.53
CA TRP A 106 0.64 -11.83 3.79
C TRP A 106 -0.82 -11.85 4.24
N CYS A 107 -1.59 -10.81 3.89
CA CYS A 107 -2.97 -10.69 4.32
C CYS A 107 -3.93 -11.70 3.65
N ASP A 108 -3.49 -12.38 2.59
CA ASP A 108 -4.22 -13.52 2.01
C ASP A 108 -4.45 -14.64 3.04
N HIS A 109 -3.54 -14.78 4.01
CA HIS A 109 -3.66 -15.78 5.07
C HIS A 109 -4.59 -15.37 6.21
N VAL A 110 -4.94 -14.07 6.32
CA VAL A 110 -5.58 -13.54 7.52
C VAL A 110 -6.92 -14.21 7.85
N PRO A 111 -7.86 -14.40 6.89
CA PRO A 111 -9.12 -15.08 7.18
C PRO A 111 -8.99 -16.54 7.61
N VAL A 112 -7.82 -17.16 7.34
CA VAL A 112 -7.54 -18.56 7.70
C VAL A 112 -6.85 -18.64 9.05
N PHE A 113 -5.98 -17.68 9.36
CA PHE A 113 -5.15 -17.70 10.56
C PHE A 113 -5.81 -17.02 11.76
N PHE A 114 -6.77 -16.13 11.55
CA PHE A 114 -7.37 -15.28 12.59
C PHE A 114 -8.89 -15.34 12.58
N ASP A 115 -9.46 -15.25 13.77
CA ASP A 115 -10.90 -15.12 13.99
C ASP A 115 -11.29 -13.64 14.02
N LYS A 116 -12.61 -13.37 14.03
CA LYS A 116 -13.18 -12.00 14.06
C LYS A 116 -12.63 -11.08 12.97
N VAL A 117 -12.41 -11.64 11.78
CA VAL A 117 -11.99 -10.91 10.59
C VAL A 117 -13.23 -10.50 9.80
N HIS A 118 -13.35 -9.21 9.51
CA HIS A 118 -14.35 -8.68 8.59
C HIS A 118 -13.71 -8.34 7.23
N ILE A 119 -14.26 -8.92 6.16
CA ILE A 119 -13.89 -8.53 4.79
C ILE A 119 -14.92 -7.51 4.32
N LEU A 120 -14.53 -6.24 4.33
CA LEU A 120 -15.39 -5.12 3.95
C LEU A 120 -15.55 -5.06 2.43
N LYS A 121 -16.74 -5.44 1.96
CA LYS A 121 -17.11 -5.48 0.53
C LYS A 121 -17.98 -4.28 0.11
N ASP A 122 -17.55 -3.07 0.47
CA ASP A 122 -18.25 -1.83 0.16
C ASP A 122 -17.48 -1.03 -0.93
N PRO A 123 -18.13 -0.68 -2.06
CA PRO A 123 -17.49 0.07 -3.16
C PRO A 123 -17.07 1.49 -2.78
N GLY A 124 -17.51 2.01 -1.64
CA GLY A 124 -17.06 3.28 -1.08
C GLY A 124 -15.65 3.25 -0.48
N TYR A 125 -15.06 2.06 -0.28
CA TYR A 125 -13.74 1.90 0.33
C TYR A 125 -12.73 1.38 -0.67
N ASN A 126 -11.51 1.91 -0.61
CA ASN A 126 -10.40 1.47 -1.47
C ASN A 126 -10.74 1.54 -2.97
N THR A 127 -11.45 2.61 -3.34
CA THR A 127 -11.71 2.94 -4.74
C THR A 127 -10.41 3.40 -5.38
N ALA A 128 -10.12 2.88 -6.56
CA ALA A 128 -8.89 3.21 -7.26
C ALA A 128 -9.03 3.03 -8.77
N SER A 129 -7.99 3.41 -9.51
CA SER A 129 -7.99 3.37 -10.97
C SER A 129 -8.23 1.98 -11.56
N TRP A 130 -7.82 0.91 -10.88
CA TRP A 130 -7.97 -0.46 -11.39
C TRP A 130 -9.39 -1.03 -11.23
N ASN A 131 -10.17 -0.58 -10.23
CA ASN A 131 -11.50 -1.12 -9.92
C ASN A 131 -12.66 -0.16 -10.21
N VAL A 132 -12.38 1.01 -10.79
CA VAL A 132 -13.38 2.04 -11.07
C VAL A 132 -14.35 1.64 -12.20
N ASN A 133 -13.99 0.67 -13.05
CA ASN A 133 -14.91 0.07 -14.01
C ASN A 133 -16.12 -0.61 -13.36
N GLN A 134 -15.99 -1.07 -12.12
CA GLN A 134 -17.05 -1.69 -11.32
C GLN A 134 -17.71 -0.71 -10.33
N ARG A 135 -17.32 0.58 -10.37
CA ARG A 135 -17.76 1.59 -9.41
C ARG A 135 -18.18 2.85 -10.16
N LYS A 136 -19.48 3.13 -10.20
CA LYS A 136 -20.02 4.38 -10.75
C LYS A 136 -19.74 5.52 -9.77
N ILE A 137 -18.89 6.47 -10.17
CA ILE A 137 -18.54 7.61 -9.34
C ILE A 137 -19.41 8.81 -9.67
N THR A 138 -20.09 9.36 -8.66
CA THR A 138 -20.95 10.55 -8.80
C THR A 138 -20.71 11.54 -7.67
N ILE A 139 -21.19 12.77 -7.86
CA ILE A 139 -21.29 13.78 -6.81
C ILE A 139 -22.79 14.10 -6.67
N ASP A 140 -23.32 14.04 -5.45
CA ASP A 140 -24.73 14.38 -5.20
C ASP A 140 -24.95 15.89 -5.04
N ALA A 141 -26.21 16.29 -4.85
CA ALA A 141 -26.60 17.69 -4.72
C ALA A 141 -26.01 18.38 -3.48
N ASP A 142 -25.63 17.61 -2.45
CA ASP A 142 -25.01 18.09 -1.22
C ASP A 142 -23.48 18.13 -1.33
N GLY A 143 -22.92 17.72 -2.48
CA GLY A 143 -21.49 17.71 -2.76
C GLY A 143 -20.76 16.46 -2.27
N ASN A 144 -21.46 15.42 -1.81
CA ASN A 144 -20.82 14.19 -1.39
C ASN A 144 -20.42 13.36 -2.61
N VAL A 145 -19.19 12.86 -2.59
CA VAL A 145 -18.72 11.89 -3.58
C VAL A 145 -19.27 10.51 -3.23
N ARG A 146 -19.80 9.80 -4.22
CA ARG A 146 -20.42 8.47 -4.08
C ARG A 146 -19.74 7.46 -5.00
N ALA A 147 -19.73 6.20 -4.56
CA ALA A 147 -19.34 5.06 -5.37
C ALA A 147 -20.51 4.06 -5.38
N ASN A 148 -21.08 3.84 -6.56
CA ASN A 148 -22.39 3.21 -6.72
C ASN A 148 -23.44 3.90 -5.83
N ASP A 149 -24.12 3.13 -4.98
CA ASP A 149 -25.16 3.61 -4.09
C ASP A 149 -24.64 4.01 -2.69
N GLY A 150 -23.32 3.95 -2.45
CA GLY A 150 -22.69 4.29 -1.17
C GLY A 150 -21.89 5.59 -1.20
N LEU A 151 -21.59 6.14 -0.03
CA LEU A 151 -20.63 7.26 0.10
C LEU A 151 -19.22 6.76 -0.21
N LEU A 152 -18.49 7.47 -1.07
CA LEU A 152 -17.06 7.24 -1.24
C LEU A 152 -16.35 7.66 0.04
N ARG A 153 -15.85 6.70 0.83
CA ARG A 153 -15.13 6.97 2.07
C ARG A 153 -13.71 7.41 1.80
N PHE A 154 -12.99 6.63 1.00
CA PHE A 154 -11.65 7.02 0.57
C PHE A 154 -11.30 6.46 -0.81
N TRP A 155 -10.42 7.18 -1.47
CA TRP A 155 -9.83 6.80 -2.76
C TRP A 155 -8.33 6.58 -2.59
N HIS A 156 -7.81 5.48 -3.11
CA HIS A 156 -6.40 5.16 -3.18
C HIS A 156 -5.84 5.59 -4.55
N PHE A 157 -5.15 6.73 -4.59
CA PHE A 157 -4.61 7.34 -5.81
C PHE A 157 -3.26 6.75 -6.20
N THR A 158 -3.18 5.42 -6.26
CA THR A 158 -1.92 4.72 -6.52
C THR A 158 -1.30 5.14 -7.85
N LYS A 159 0.03 5.20 -7.87
CA LYS A 159 0.84 5.47 -9.07
C LYS A 159 0.46 6.80 -9.74
N LEU A 160 0.29 7.87 -8.95
CA LEU A 160 0.19 9.24 -9.47
C LEU A 160 1.26 9.49 -10.56
N GLY A 161 0.82 9.94 -11.74
CA GLY A 161 1.68 10.11 -12.91
C GLY A 161 1.25 9.29 -14.12
N PRO A 162 2.14 9.11 -15.12
CA PRO A 162 1.78 8.50 -16.41
C PRO A 162 1.17 7.10 -16.29
N LEU A 163 1.64 6.28 -15.36
CA LEU A 163 1.10 4.93 -15.14
C LEU A 163 -0.33 4.97 -14.58
N GLY A 164 -0.57 5.81 -13.57
CA GLY A 164 -1.91 6.05 -13.03
C GLY A 164 -2.85 6.64 -14.07
N ASP A 165 -2.36 7.52 -14.96
CA ASP A 165 -3.15 8.08 -16.07
C ASP A 165 -3.59 7.01 -17.07
N VAL A 166 -2.71 6.09 -17.43
CA VAL A 166 -3.05 4.98 -18.34
C VAL A 166 -4.13 4.09 -17.74
N MET A 167 -3.98 3.70 -16.46
CA MET A 167 -4.98 2.87 -15.78
C MET A 167 -6.31 3.60 -15.63
N THR A 168 -6.28 4.87 -15.22
CA THR A 168 -7.48 5.69 -15.06
C THR A 168 -8.21 5.84 -16.39
N ARG A 169 -7.53 6.17 -17.49
CA ARG A 169 -8.15 6.25 -18.82
C ARG A 169 -8.77 4.93 -19.27
N ARG A 170 -8.11 3.80 -18.98
CA ARG A 170 -8.56 2.46 -19.35
C ARG A 170 -9.89 2.09 -18.69
N TYR A 171 -10.02 2.34 -17.38
CA TYR A 171 -11.15 1.84 -16.59
C TYR A 171 -12.21 2.89 -16.26
N ALA A 172 -11.83 4.17 -16.11
CA ALA A 172 -12.78 5.24 -15.86
C ALA A 172 -13.60 5.57 -17.11
N LYS A 173 -13.04 5.39 -18.31
CA LYS A 173 -13.70 5.65 -19.60
C LYS A 173 -14.36 7.03 -19.63
N ASP A 174 -15.68 7.10 -19.65
CA ASP A 174 -16.53 8.29 -19.72
C ASP A 174 -17.00 8.81 -18.34
N GLN A 175 -16.51 8.22 -17.24
CA GLN A 175 -16.77 8.72 -15.88
C GLN A 175 -16.00 10.02 -15.62
N PHE A 176 -16.50 11.15 -16.13
CA PHE A 176 -15.86 12.46 -16.04
C PHE A 176 -15.50 12.87 -14.61
N VAL A 177 -16.34 12.54 -13.63
CA VAL A 177 -16.11 12.79 -12.21
C VAL A 177 -14.78 12.19 -11.73
N VAL A 178 -14.39 11.01 -12.23
CA VAL A 178 -13.11 10.38 -11.85
C VAL A 178 -11.93 11.27 -12.25
N TYR A 179 -11.96 11.85 -13.45
CA TYR A 179 -10.90 12.73 -13.92
C TYR A 179 -10.87 14.06 -13.15
N GLU A 180 -12.03 14.57 -12.73
CA GLU A 180 -12.13 15.75 -11.88
C GLU A 180 -11.47 15.49 -10.51
N LEU A 181 -11.77 14.35 -9.89
CA LEU A 181 -11.14 13.95 -8.62
C LEU A 181 -9.63 13.75 -8.75
N TRP A 182 -9.17 13.12 -9.84
CA TRP A 182 -7.74 12.95 -10.13
C TRP A 182 -7.03 14.28 -10.32
N ARG A 183 -7.63 15.21 -11.08
CA ARG A 183 -7.10 16.56 -11.25
C ARG A 183 -7.02 17.29 -9.90
N TRP A 184 -8.12 17.27 -9.14
CA TRP A 184 -8.18 17.89 -7.82
C TRP A 184 -7.10 17.35 -6.89
N TYR A 185 -6.93 16.03 -6.81
CA TYR A 185 -5.96 15.40 -5.94
C TYR A 185 -4.51 15.77 -6.34
N ARG A 186 -4.20 15.80 -7.64
CA ARG A 186 -2.90 16.30 -8.13
C ARG A 186 -2.63 17.74 -7.72
N GLU A 187 -3.65 18.60 -7.77
CA GLU A 187 -3.54 19.98 -7.30
C GLU A 187 -3.30 20.04 -5.78
N GLN A 188 -3.94 19.17 -4.97
CA GLN A 188 -3.68 19.11 -3.53
C GLN A 188 -2.26 18.65 -3.21
N VAL A 189 -1.76 17.61 -3.89
CA VAL A 189 -0.39 17.14 -3.73
C VAL A 189 0.60 18.23 -4.13
N ALA A 190 0.42 18.88 -5.28
CA ALA A 190 1.30 19.95 -5.74
C ALA A 190 1.34 21.14 -4.77
N ARG A 191 0.22 21.49 -4.13
CA ARG A 191 0.15 22.56 -3.12
C ARG A 191 0.83 22.18 -1.80
N SER A 192 0.85 20.88 -1.47
CA SER A 192 1.39 20.37 -0.20
C SER A 192 2.86 19.96 -0.29
N THR A 193 3.37 19.70 -1.50
CA THR A 193 4.76 19.36 -1.75
C THR A 193 5.66 20.58 -1.56
N SER A 194 6.60 20.48 -0.62
CA SER A 194 7.62 21.51 -0.41
C SER A 194 8.61 21.56 -1.58
N ALA A 195 8.88 22.75 -2.11
CA ALA A 195 9.91 22.98 -3.12
C ALA A 195 11.34 22.65 -2.62
N ALA A 196 11.53 22.50 -1.30
CA ALA A 196 12.81 22.09 -0.72
C ALA A 196 13.09 20.59 -0.87
N VAL A 197 12.08 19.77 -1.20
CA VAL A 197 12.25 18.33 -1.42
C VAL A 197 12.57 18.12 -2.89
N PRO A 198 13.77 17.62 -3.24
CA PRO A 198 14.12 17.35 -4.63
C PRO A 198 13.20 16.31 -5.26
N ASP A 199 13.03 16.40 -6.58
CA ASP A 199 12.32 15.36 -7.31
C ASP A 199 12.98 13.99 -7.08
N ARG A 200 12.14 12.98 -6.82
CA ARG A 200 12.55 11.59 -6.50
C ARG A 200 13.51 11.46 -5.31
N TYR A 201 13.50 12.41 -4.37
CA TYR A 201 14.30 12.33 -3.16
C TYR A 201 14.01 11.06 -2.35
N TRP A 202 15.05 10.35 -1.95
CA TRP A 202 14.98 9.17 -1.10
C TRP A 202 16.14 9.17 -0.10
N ALA A 203 15.84 9.39 1.17
CA ALA A 203 16.86 9.52 2.23
C ALA A 203 17.74 8.27 2.38
N PHE A 204 17.21 7.09 2.07
CA PHE A 204 17.94 5.81 2.14
C PHE A 204 18.50 5.38 0.78
N GLY A 205 18.71 6.35 -0.12
CA GLY A 205 19.19 6.14 -1.49
C GLY A 205 20.71 6.20 -1.64
N GLN A 206 21.43 6.63 -0.61
CA GLN A 206 22.87 6.86 -0.64
C GLN A 206 23.53 6.29 0.62
N PHE A 207 24.79 5.89 0.49
CA PHE A 207 25.69 5.62 1.62
C PHE A 207 26.06 6.95 2.30
N GLU A 208 26.68 6.88 3.48
CA GLU A 208 27.14 8.05 4.24
C GLU A 208 28.09 8.96 3.45
N ASP A 209 28.86 8.41 2.51
CA ASP A 209 29.77 9.17 1.64
C ASP A 209 29.08 9.79 0.41
N GLY A 210 27.75 9.65 0.29
CA GLY A 210 26.94 10.16 -0.81
C GLY A 210 26.87 9.24 -2.03
N THR A 211 27.59 8.11 -2.03
CA THR A 211 27.55 7.13 -3.12
C THR A 211 26.13 6.54 -3.25
N PRO A 212 25.52 6.50 -4.45
CA PRO A 212 24.21 5.87 -4.64
C PRO A 212 24.19 4.38 -4.27
N ILE A 213 23.13 3.96 -3.58
CA ILE A 213 22.88 2.55 -3.23
C ILE A 213 22.03 1.90 -4.31
N GLU A 214 22.65 1.02 -5.09
CA GLU A 214 21.97 0.25 -6.12
C GLU A 214 21.18 -0.93 -5.54
N ARG A 215 20.24 -1.47 -6.33
CA ARG A 215 19.46 -2.65 -5.94
C ARG A 215 20.37 -3.84 -5.60
N ALA A 216 21.44 -4.04 -6.35
CA ALA A 216 22.37 -5.15 -6.12
C ALA A 216 23.05 -5.09 -4.74
N HIS A 217 23.41 -3.90 -4.26
CA HIS A 217 24.00 -3.72 -2.92
C HIS A 217 23.00 -4.08 -1.82
N ARG A 218 21.74 -3.66 -1.97
CA ARG A 218 20.65 -3.99 -1.03
C ARG A 218 20.41 -5.50 -0.96
N LEU A 219 20.36 -6.16 -2.12
CA LEU A 219 20.16 -7.61 -2.22
C LEU A 219 21.32 -8.36 -1.56
N LEU A 220 22.56 -7.96 -1.87
CA LEU A 220 23.76 -8.58 -1.32
C LEU A 220 23.78 -8.51 0.22
N TYR A 221 23.54 -7.33 0.79
CA TYR A 221 23.47 -7.15 2.23
C TYR A 221 22.31 -7.94 2.87
N ARG A 222 21.16 -8.03 2.18
CA ARG A 222 20.00 -8.81 2.63
C ARG A 222 20.21 -10.32 2.55
N GLU A 223 21.05 -10.83 1.66
CA GLU A 223 21.23 -12.27 1.48
C GLU A 223 22.40 -12.81 2.29
N ARG A 224 23.39 -11.98 2.61
CA ARG A 224 24.59 -12.37 3.34
C ARG A 224 24.52 -12.02 4.81
N GLN A 225 24.29 -13.04 5.64
CA GLN A 225 24.29 -12.90 7.09
C GLN A 225 25.62 -12.38 7.63
N ASP A 226 26.75 -12.83 7.08
CA ASP A 226 28.07 -12.41 7.51
C ASP A 226 28.32 -10.92 7.28
N LEU A 227 27.77 -10.33 6.21
CA LEU A 227 27.82 -8.88 5.98
C LEU A 227 27.01 -8.11 7.02
N ARG A 228 25.82 -8.61 7.40
CA ARG A 228 25.00 -7.99 8.47
C ARG A 228 25.61 -8.15 9.86
N ASP A 229 26.40 -9.20 10.04
CA ASP A 229 27.11 -9.42 11.29
C ASP A 229 28.31 -8.49 11.44
N HIS A 230 29.02 -8.24 10.34
CA HIS A 230 30.19 -7.36 10.32
C HIS A 230 29.82 -5.88 10.20
N PHE A 231 29.00 -5.51 9.23
CA PHE A 231 28.56 -4.14 8.98
C PHE A 231 27.16 -3.94 9.57
N LYS A 232 27.07 -3.49 10.83
CA LYS A 232 25.76 -3.30 11.50
C LYS A 232 24.92 -2.18 10.86
N ASP A 233 25.60 -1.14 10.36
CA ASP A 233 24.97 -0.07 9.60
C ASP A 233 25.17 -0.33 8.08
N PRO A 234 24.09 -0.63 7.33
CA PRO A 234 24.16 -0.86 5.88
C PRO A 234 24.45 0.40 5.06
N PHE A 235 24.48 1.59 5.68
CA PHE A 235 24.78 2.85 5.03
C PHE A 235 26.24 3.31 5.25
N SER A 236 26.99 2.61 6.11
CA SER A 236 28.30 3.05 6.59
C SER A 236 29.38 3.22 5.52
N ILE A 237 30.32 4.14 5.79
CA ILE A 237 31.56 4.32 5.00
C ILE A 237 32.35 3.00 4.88
N ASP A 238 32.37 2.18 5.92
CA ASP A 238 33.10 0.90 5.93
C ASP A 238 32.50 -0.11 4.94
N PHE A 239 31.17 -0.18 4.86
CA PHE A 239 30.50 -1.11 3.94
C PHE A 239 30.70 -0.70 2.48
N VAL A 240 30.57 0.59 2.16
CA VAL A 240 30.82 1.09 0.79
C VAL A 240 32.29 0.92 0.39
N ALA A 241 33.25 1.07 1.32
CA ALA A 241 34.66 0.79 1.08
C ALA A 241 34.88 -0.70 0.75
N TRP A 242 34.27 -1.61 1.51
CA TRP A 242 34.33 -3.04 1.23
C TRP A 242 33.75 -3.39 -0.15
N LEU A 243 32.59 -2.80 -0.52
CA LEU A 243 32.00 -2.98 -1.84
C LEU A 243 32.94 -2.55 -2.98
N ARG A 244 33.72 -1.47 -2.79
CA ARG A 244 34.75 -1.04 -3.77
C ARG A 244 35.88 -2.06 -3.88
N THR A 245 36.40 -2.56 -2.75
CA THR A 245 37.46 -3.58 -2.73
C THR A 245 37.02 -4.87 -3.44
N GLU A 246 35.75 -5.25 -3.30
CA GLU A 246 35.17 -6.42 -3.96
C GLU A 246 34.73 -6.17 -5.42
N GLY A 247 35.02 -4.98 -5.98
CA GLY A 247 34.65 -4.62 -7.35
C GLY A 247 33.14 -4.53 -7.59
N ARG A 248 32.35 -4.28 -6.53
CA ARG A 248 30.88 -4.14 -6.58
C ARG A 248 30.41 -2.71 -6.83
N ILE A 249 31.33 -1.75 -6.77
CA ILE A 249 31.16 -0.34 -7.11
C ILE A 249 32.35 0.03 -7.99
N ALA A 250 32.11 0.69 -9.12
CA ALA A 250 33.18 1.20 -9.97
C ALA A 250 34.01 2.26 -9.22
N ALA A 251 35.33 2.23 -9.40
CA ALA A 251 36.24 3.20 -8.80
C ALA A 251 36.01 4.63 -9.31
#